data_AF-A0A952YEE1-F1
#
_entry.id   AF-A0A952YEE1-F1
#
_cell.length_a   1.000
_cell.length_b   1.000
_cell.length_c   1.000
_cell.angle_alpha   90.00
_cell.angle_beta   90.00
_cell.angle_gamma   90.00
#
_symmetry.space_group_name_H-M   'P 1'
#
loop_
_entity.id
_entity.type
_entity.pdbx_description
1 polymer ?
#
loop_
_entity_poly.entity_id
_entity_poly.type
_entity_poly.pdbx_seq_one_letter_code
_entity_poly.pdbx_strand_id
1 'polypeptide(L)'
;MSMNSIRVIDPGWPWDDGLSFVPGVCVGSTLYVSGQLPVDANGALVGPEDMEAQARCIFENIEKILHVAGASLDDVVKLTCYCTDFKDYAAYSKVRGEKFTKRFTASTTVGVPSLLVPGALLEVDAIALVQNPVASDGRSNKPHGQI
;
A
#
# COMPACT_ATOMS: atom_id res chain seq x y z
N MET A 1 -5.52 -28.05 -15.84
CA MET A 1 -5.92 -26.94 -14.93
C MET A 1 -4.80 -25.92 -14.98
N SER A 2 -5.08 -24.72 -15.50
CA SER A 2 -4.05 -23.71 -15.83
C SER A 2 -3.29 -23.25 -14.59
N MET A 3 -1.96 -23.20 -14.72
CA MET A 3 -0.97 -22.86 -13.70
C MET A 3 -1.18 -21.46 -13.11
N ASN A 4 -0.78 -21.31 -11.85
CA ASN A 4 -0.48 -20.06 -11.13
C ASN A 4 0.17 -19.02 -12.06
N SER A 5 -0.62 -18.18 -12.72
CA SER A 5 -0.06 -17.09 -13.53
C SER A 5 0.34 -15.96 -12.59
N ILE A 6 1.64 -15.68 -12.54
CA ILE A 6 2.19 -14.49 -11.91
C ILE A 6 2.02 -13.34 -12.90
N ARG A 7 1.40 -12.24 -12.48
CA ARG A 7 1.27 -11.00 -13.28
C ARG A 7 1.99 -9.87 -12.57
N VAL A 8 2.96 -9.26 -13.24
CA VAL A 8 3.65 -8.05 -12.76
C VAL A 8 2.69 -6.86 -12.83
N ILE A 9 2.69 -6.03 -11.79
CA ILE A 9 1.94 -4.79 -11.70
C ILE A 9 2.92 -3.63 -11.67
N ASP A 10 2.81 -2.75 -12.64
CA ASP A 10 3.74 -1.67 -12.89
C ASP A 10 2.96 -0.38 -13.25
N PRO A 11 3.02 0.67 -12.41
CA PRO A 11 2.46 1.98 -12.69
C PRO A 11 3.17 2.80 -13.78
N GLY A 12 4.33 2.35 -14.27
CA GLY A 12 5.13 3.01 -15.29
C GLY A 12 5.93 4.20 -14.76
N TRP A 13 6.49 4.09 -13.55
CA TRP A 13 7.35 5.14 -13.03
C TRP A 13 8.77 5.03 -13.63
N PRO A 14 9.42 6.14 -13.99
CA PRO A 14 10.80 6.08 -14.47
C PRO A 14 11.85 5.68 -13.42
N TRP A 15 11.56 5.86 -12.12
CA TRP A 15 12.57 5.71 -11.07
C TRP A 15 12.92 4.25 -10.75
N ASP A 16 12.00 3.32 -11.02
CA ASP A 16 12.16 1.89 -10.76
C ASP A 16 12.58 1.09 -12.00
N ASP A 17 12.77 1.76 -13.14
CA ASP A 17 13.31 1.16 -14.36
C ASP A 17 14.68 0.49 -14.09
N GLY A 18 14.72 -0.83 -14.28
CA GLY A 18 15.95 -1.62 -14.14
C GLY A 18 16.30 -2.03 -12.70
N LEU A 19 15.42 -1.79 -11.72
CA LEU A 19 15.61 -2.31 -10.36
C LEU A 19 15.39 -3.83 -10.29
N SER A 20 15.91 -4.45 -9.21
CA SER A 20 15.83 -5.90 -9.00
C SER A 20 14.48 -6.39 -8.44
N PHE A 21 13.49 -5.51 -8.36
CA PHE A 21 12.15 -5.79 -7.85
C PHE A 21 11.11 -5.02 -8.68
N VAL A 22 9.83 -5.35 -8.50
CA VAL A 22 8.70 -4.72 -9.18
C VAL A 22 7.79 -4.01 -8.17
N PRO A 23 7.01 -2.99 -8.56
CA PRO A 23 6.08 -2.29 -7.66
C PRO A 23 5.04 -3.22 -7.03
N GLY A 24 4.55 -4.20 -7.79
CA GLY A 24 3.69 -5.23 -7.25
C GLY A 24 3.59 -6.47 -8.13
N VAL A 25 3.03 -7.53 -7.55
CA VAL A 25 2.81 -8.80 -8.23
C VAL A 25 1.48 -9.42 -7.84
N CYS A 26 0.69 -9.81 -8.81
CA CYS A 26 -0.49 -10.65 -8.60
C CYS A 26 -0.11 -12.13 -8.68
N VAL A 27 -0.53 -12.91 -7.68
CA VAL A 27 -0.53 -14.38 -7.70
C VAL A 27 -1.94 -14.86 -7.42
N GLY A 28 -2.62 -15.40 -8.43
CA GLY A 28 -4.05 -15.68 -8.32
C GLY A 28 -4.86 -14.40 -8.10
N SER A 29 -5.67 -14.36 -7.04
CA SER A 29 -6.48 -13.18 -6.65
C SER A 29 -5.82 -12.31 -5.57
N THR A 30 -4.53 -12.51 -5.30
CA THR A 30 -3.80 -11.75 -4.27
C THR A 30 -2.76 -10.87 -4.94
N LEU A 31 -2.79 -9.58 -4.62
CA LEU A 31 -1.77 -8.61 -4.95
C LEU A 31 -0.82 -8.43 -3.76
N TYR A 32 0.47 -8.56 -4.02
CA TYR A 32 1.54 -8.18 -3.13
C TYR A 32 2.15 -6.88 -3.65
N VAL A 33 2.09 -5.82 -2.84
CA VAL A 33 2.67 -4.51 -3.14
C VAL A 33 4.03 -4.42 -2.44
N SER A 34 5.08 -4.08 -3.18
CA SER A 34 6.40 -3.82 -2.61
C SER A 34 6.35 -2.61 -1.68
N GLY A 35 7.32 -2.52 -0.76
CA GLY A 35 7.44 -1.39 0.15
C GLY A 35 7.44 -0.06 -0.60
N GLN A 36 6.48 0.79 -0.30
CA GLN A 36 6.35 2.12 -0.88
C GLN A 36 7.01 3.14 0.05
N LEU A 37 8.00 3.83 -0.50
CA LEU A 37 8.68 4.99 0.10
C LEU A 37 8.01 6.30 -0.36
N PRO A 38 8.22 7.41 0.35
CA PRO A 38 7.58 8.69 0.05
C PRO A 38 8.33 9.43 -1.06
N VAL A 39 8.36 8.83 -2.25
CA VAL A 39 8.99 9.41 -3.44
C VAL A 39 7.98 9.70 -4.53
N ASP A 40 8.24 10.73 -5.32
CA ASP A 40 7.45 11.02 -6.51
C ASP A 40 7.76 10.04 -7.67
N ALA A 41 7.11 10.23 -8.82
CA ALA A 41 7.34 9.39 -10.00
C ALA A 41 8.76 9.46 -10.56
N ASN A 42 9.60 10.41 -10.12
CA ASN A 42 11.00 10.53 -10.50
C ASN A 42 11.96 10.05 -9.40
N GLY A 43 11.44 9.49 -8.30
CA GLY A 43 12.24 9.02 -7.17
C GLY A 43 12.68 10.12 -6.20
N ALA A 44 12.16 11.35 -6.33
CA ALA A 44 12.50 12.45 -5.44
C ALA A 44 11.68 12.35 -4.14
N LEU A 45 12.35 12.54 -2.99
CA LEU A 45 11.69 12.55 -1.67
C LEU A 45 10.62 13.64 -1.60
N VAL A 46 9.42 13.23 -1.20
CA VAL A 46 8.27 14.11 -0.92
C VAL A 46 8.15 14.32 0.59
N GLY A 47 7.91 15.54 1.03
CA GLY A 47 7.64 15.85 2.45
C GLY A 47 8.84 15.62 3.39
N PRO A 48 10.02 16.21 3.15
CA PRO A 48 11.14 16.09 4.08
C PRO A 48 10.71 16.55 5.48
N GLU A 49 10.99 15.73 6.50
CA GLU A 49 10.61 15.97 7.90
C GLU A 49 9.08 16.07 8.17
N ASP A 50 8.24 15.76 7.18
CA ASP A 50 6.78 15.83 7.28
C ASP A 50 6.15 14.43 7.13
N MET A 51 5.84 13.81 8.27
CA MET A 51 5.23 12.48 8.32
C MET A 51 3.84 12.43 7.65
N GLU A 52 3.03 13.49 7.73
CA GLU A 52 1.71 13.48 7.08
C GLU A 52 1.85 13.51 5.56
N ALA A 53 2.72 14.38 5.04
CA ALA A 53 2.99 14.48 3.61
C ALA A 53 3.59 13.18 3.05
N GLN A 54 4.54 12.58 3.78
CA GLN A 54 5.13 11.29 3.40
C GLN A 54 4.09 10.16 3.39
N ALA A 55 3.24 10.07 4.42
CA ALA A 55 2.19 9.06 4.47
C ALA A 55 1.17 9.22 3.33
N ARG A 56 0.80 10.45 2.96
CA ARG A 56 -0.10 10.71 1.83
C ARG A 56 0.51 10.25 0.51
N CYS A 57 1.78 10.62 0.26
CA CYS A 57 2.53 10.20 -0.92
C CYS A 57 2.58 8.67 -1.03
N ILE A 58 2.88 7.98 0.07
CA ILE A 58 2.92 6.52 0.11
C ILE A 58 1.57 5.90 -0.24
N PHE A 59 0.47 6.36 0.37
CA PHE A 59 -0.85 5.81 0.05
C PHE A 59 -1.31 6.15 -1.37
N GLU A 60 -0.93 7.30 -1.93
CA GLU A 60 -1.15 7.62 -3.34
C GLU A 60 -0.36 6.70 -4.28
N ASN A 61 0.87 6.33 -3.92
CA ASN A 61 1.67 5.37 -4.68
C ASN A 61 1.08 3.96 -4.60
N ILE A 62 0.64 3.53 -3.42
CA ILE A 62 -0.10 2.27 -3.22
C ILE A 62 -1.40 2.27 -4.06
N GLU A 63 -2.17 3.35 -4.05
CA GLU A 63 -3.39 3.52 -4.87
C GLU A 63 -3.11 3.35 -6.37
N LYS A 64 -2.03 3.93 -6.89
CA LYS A 64 -1.64 3.77 -8.30
C LYS A 64 -1.35 2.33 -8.65
N ILE A 65 -0.62 1.60 -7.80
CA ILE A 65 -0.32 0.17 -7.98
C ILE A 65 -1.61 -0.66 -7.95
N LEU A 66 -2.48 -0.41 -6.97
CA LEU A 66 -3.78 -1.07 -6.86
C LEU A 66 -4.63 -0.86 -8.11
N HIS A 67 -4.68 0.37 -8.62
CA HIS A 67 -5.46 0.70 -9.81
C HIS A 67 -5.00 -0.09 -11.04
N VAL A 68 -3.69 -0.20 -11.29
CA VAL A 68 -3.14 -1.05 -12.39
C VAL A 68 -3.56 -2.51 -12.21
N ALA A 69 -3.65 -2.97 -10.96
CA ALA A 69 -4.10 -4.32 -10.66
C ALA A 69 -5.62 -4.53 -10.78
N GLY A 70 -6.41 -3.47 -10.92
CA GLY A 70 -7.88 -3.50 -10.91
C GLY A 70 -8.49 -3.54 -9.50
N ALA A 71 -7.77 -3.01 -8.52
CA ALA A 71 -8.17 -2.95 -7.10
C ALA A 71 -8.13 -1.50 -6.58
N SER A 72 -8.53 -1.33 -5.33
CA SER A 72 -8.57 -0.06 -4.62
C SER A 72 -8.08 -0.23 -3.17
N LEU A 73 -7.93 0.86 -2.42
CA LEU A 73 -7.58 0.79 -0.98
C LEU A 73 -8.61 -0.02 -0.17
N ASP A 74 -9.86 -0.04 -0.63
CA ASP A 74 -10.93 -0.84 -0.09
C ASP A 74 -10.72 -2.34 -0.24
N ASP A 75 -9.72 -2.79 -1.01
CA ASP A 75 -9.39 -4.21 -1.19
C ASP A 75 -8.13 -4.63 -0.42
N VAL A 76 -7.48 -3.70 0.29
CA VAL A 76 -6.27 -3.97 1.08
C VAL A 76 -6.64 -4.65 2.39
N VAL A 77 -6.07 -5.84 2.60
CA VAL A 77 -6.34 -6.68 3.77
C VAL A 77 -5.25 -6.62 4.83
N LYS A 78 -4.02 -6.23 4.46
CA LYS A 78 -2.88 -6.10 5.37
C LYS A 78 -1.98 -4.94 4.97
N LEU A 79 -1.52 -4.19 5.97
CA LEU A 79 -0.44 -3.21 5.86
C LEU A 79 0.70 -3.57 6.81
N THR A 80 1.95 -3.43 6.36
CA THR A 80 3.13 -3.41 7.24
C THR A 80 3.81 -2.06 7.09
N CYS A 81 3.91 -1.32 8.18
CA CYS A 81 4.58 -0.02 8.22
C CYS A 81 5.92 -0.17 8.96
N TYR A 82 6.98 0.33 8.34
CA TYR A 82 8.30 0.50 8.93
C TYR A 82 8.49 1.98 9.19
N CYS A 83 8.77 2.36 10.44
CA CYS A 83 8.85 3.76 10.86
C CYS A 83 10.18 4.03 11.58
N THR A 84 10.80 5.17 11.33
CA THR A 84 12.08 5.54 11.98
C THR A 84 11.90 6.09 13.39
N ASP A 85 10.73 6.69 13.70
CA ASP A 85 10.44 7.26 15.01
C ASP A 85 8.94 7.19 15.34
N PHE A 86 8.59 6.57 16.47
CA PHE A 86 7.20 6.42 16.88
C PHE A 86 6.55 7.72 17.37
N LYS A 87 7.33 8.79 17.64
CA LYS A 87 6.75 10.10 17.97
C LYS A 87 5.83 10.61 16.86
N ASP A 88 6.12 10.23 15.62
CA ASP A 88 5.41 10.65 14.42
C ASP A 88 4.26 9.69 14.05
N TYR A 89 4.09 8.58 14.78
CA TYR A 89 3.07 7.56 14.46
C TYR A 89 1.64 8.12 14.43
N ALA A 90 1.33 9.11 15.26
CA ALA A 90 0.00 9.74 15.29
C ALA A 90 -0.34 10.41 13.93
N ALA A 91 0.64 11.05 13.29
CA ALA A 91 0.48 11.66 11.97
C ALA A 91 0.22 10.61 10.89
N TYR A 92 0.98 9.52 10.88
CA TYR A 92 0.72 8.38 9.99
C TYR A 92 -0.67 7.78 10.22
N SER A 93 -1.04 7.53 11.48
CA SER A 93 -2.33 6.91 11.83
C SER A 93 -3.52 7.79 11.43
N LYS A 94 -3.38 9.12 11.49
CA LYS A 94 -4.38 10.07 11.00
C LYS A 94 -4.60 9.90 9.50
N VAL A 95 -3.54 9.96 8.69
CA VAL A 95 -3.64 9.80 7.23
C VAL A 95 -4.21 8.43 6.86
N ARG A 96 -3.79 7.35 7.55
CA ARG A 96 -4.38 6.02 7.36
C ARG A 96 -5.88 6.01 7.65
N GLY A 97 -6.33 6.67 8.72
CA GLY A 97 -7.75 6.78 9.06
C GLY A 97 -8.57 7.57 8.03
N GLU A 98 -7.96 8.53 7.34
CA GLU A 98 -8.59 9.28 6.24
C GLU A 98 -8.69 8.44 4.96
N LYS A 99 -7.66 7.63 4.66
CA LYS A 99 -7.57 6.81 3.45
C LYS A 99 -8.38 5.51 3.50
N PHE A 100 -8.43 4.84 4.66
CA PHE A 100 -9.13 3.57 4.82
C PHE A 100 -10.47 3.77 5.53
N THR A 101 -11.54 3.80 4.74
CA THR A 101 -12.90 4.01 5.27
C THR A 101 -13.52 2.76 5.91
N LYS A 102 -12.98 1.56 5.61
CA LYS A 102 -13.43 0.27 6.16
C LYS A 102 -12.46 -0.25 7.24
N ARG A 103 -13.02 -0.79 8.33
CA ARG A 103 -12.26 -1.26 9.50
C ARG A 103 -11.90 -2.76 9.45
N PHE A 104 -11.39 -3.28 8.35
CA PHE A 104 -10.95 -4.68 8.28
C PHE A 104 -9.48 -4.88 7.93
N THR A 105 -8.75 -3.83 7.55
CA THR A 105 -7.33 -3.95 7.18
C THR A 105 -6.50 -4.24 8.43
N ALA A 106 -5.88 -5.42 8.48
CA ALA A 106 -4.91 -5.75 9.51
C ALA A 106 -3.67 -4.84 9.38
N SER A 107 -3.02 -4.49 10.49
CA SER A 107 -1.85 -3.63 10.44
C SER A 107 -0.79 -4.03 11.46
N THR A 108 0.46 -3.95 11.03
CA THR A 108 1.65 -4.06 11.88
C THR A 108 2.49 -2.80 11.67
N THR A 109 3.04 -2.24 12.73
CA THR A 109 4.03 -1.15 12.64
C THR A 109 5.30 -1.56 13.38
N VAL A 110 6.45 -1.41 12.75
CA VAL A 110 7.77 -1.81 13.28
C VAL A 110 8.70 -0.60 13.27
N GLY A 111 9.43 -0.40 14.36
CA GLY A 111 10.48 0.61 14.45
C GLY A 111 11.74 0.13 13.76
N VAL A 112 12.33 0.94 12.89
CA VAL A 112 13.58 0.63 12.16
C VAL A 112 14.59 1.78 12.32
N PRO A 113 15.91 1.50 12.29
CA PRO A 113 16.90 2.56 12.49
C PRO A 113 17.02 3.53 11.30
N SER A 114 16.64 3.09 10.09
CA SER A 114 16.77 3.83 8.84
C SER A 114 15.97 3.16 7.72
N LEU A 115 15.68 3.91 6.66
CA LEU A 115 15.05 3.45 5.41
C LEU A 115 15.97 3.65 4.20
N LEU A 116 15.62 3.05 3.07
CA LEU A 116 16.46 3.07 1.85
C LEU A 116 16.61 4.47 1.25
N VAL A 117 15.55 5.28 1.29
CA VAL A 117 15.59 6.68 0.83
C VAL A 117 16.01 7.58 1.99
N PRO A 118 17.14 8.31 1.89
CA PRO A 118 17.55 9.26 2.91
C PRO A 118 16.46 10.31 3.18
N GLY A 119 16.13 10.53 4.45
CA GLY A 119 15.08 11.48 4.86
C GLY A 119 13.65 10.91 4.85
N ALA A 120 13.45 9.68 4.37
CA ALA A 120 12.19 8.97 4.57
C ALA A 120 12.01 8.60 6.06
N LEU A 121 10.81 8.83 6.57
CA LEU A 121 10.40 8.57 7.94
C LEU A 121 9.60 7.28 8.07
N LEU A 122 8.95 6.86 6.97
CA LEU A 122 8.20 5.61 6.90
C LEU A 122 8.27 4.95 5.52
N GLU A 123 8.05 3.65 5.51
CA GLU A 123 7.85 2.80 4.33
C GLU A 123 6.68 1.86 4.60
N VAL A 124 5.82 1.61 3.61
CA VAL A 124 4.63 0.77 3.79
C VAL A 124 4.50 -0.26 2.68
N ASP A 125 4.40 -1.54 3.05
CA ASP A 125 3.93 -2.60 2.16
C ASP A 125 2.44 -2.88 2.35
N ALA A 126 1.83 -3.49 1.33
CA ALA A 126 0.42 -3.83 1.35
C ALA A 126 0.15 -5.19 0.69
N ILE A 127 -0.86 -5.89 1.22
CA ILE A 127 -1.47 -7.05 0.56
C ILE A 127 -2.94 -6.71 0.29
N ALA A 128 -3.38 -6.92 -0.94
CA ALA A 128 -4.74 -6.67 -1.36
C ALA A 128 -5.34 -7.87 -2.10
N LEU A 129 -6.66 -7.93 -2.12
CA LEU A 129 -7.39 -8.82 -3.01
C LEU A 129 -7.62 -8.10 -4.35
N VAL A 130 -7.41 -8.82 -5.44
CA VAL A 130 -7.82 -8.36 -6.78
C VAL A 130 -8.99 -9.23 -7.19
N GLN A 131 -10.12 -8.62 -7.55
CA GLN A 131 -11.22 -9.39 -8.11
C GLN A 131 -10.77 -9.94 -9.46
N ASN A 132 -10.68 -11.27 -9.59
CA ASN A 132 -10.83 -11.86 -10.91
C ASN A 132 -12.25 -11.50 -11.41
N PRO A 133 -12.50 -11.30 -12.71
CA PRO A 133 -13.86 -11.11 -13.25
C PRO A 133 -14.82 -12.31 -13.06
N VAL A 134 -14.56 -13.19 -12.10
CA VAL A 134 -15.36 -14.38 -11.83
C VAL A 134 -16.29 -14.10 -10.66
N ALA A 135 -17.53 -13.76 -11.02
CA ALA A 135 -18.78 -13.81 -10.26
C ALA A 135 -18.70 -13.53 -8.75
N SER A 136 -19.19 -12.34 -8.39
CA SER A 136 -19.61 -11.96 -7.04
C SER A 136 -20.36 -13.09 -6.32
N ASP A 137 -19.78 -13.69 -5.29
CA ASP A 137 -20.56 -14.42 -4.30
C ASP A 137 -21.18 -13.38 -3.34
N GLY A 138 -22.51 -13.25 -3.43
CA GLY A 138 -23.27 -12.19 -2.79
C GLY A 138 -23.33 -12.31 -1.28
N ARG A 139 -22.26 -11.95 -0.56
CA ARG A 139 -22.34 -11.67 0.88
C ARG A 139 -22.64 -10.20 1.09
N SER A 140 -23.92 -9.93 1.35
CA SER A 140 -24.45 -8.62 1.70
C SER A 140 -23.70 -8.02 2.90
N ASN A 141 -23.25 -6.79 2.76
CA ASN A 141 -22.76 -5.98 3.88
C ASN A 141 -23.99 -5.53 4.70
N LYS A 142 -24.23 -6.11 5.89
CA LYS A 142 -25.23 -5.59 6.82
C LYS A 142 -24.60 -4.55 7.74
N PRO A 143 -25.22 -3.38 7.97
CA PRO A 143 -24.72 -2.39 8.92
C PRO A 143 -24.82 -2.95 10.34
N HIS A 144 -23.78 -2.73 11.14
CA HIS A 144 -23.73 -3.18 12.53
C HIS A 144 -24.58 -2.26 13.40
N GLY A 145 -25.48 -2.87 14.17
CA GLY A 145 -26.32 -2.22 15.17
C GLY A 145 -25.51 -1.68 16.34
N GLN A 146 -26.06 -0.62 16.92
CA GLN A 146 -25.69 -0.06 18.21
C GLN A 146 -25.77 -1.12 19.31
N ILE A 147 -24.76 -1.12 20.18
CA ILE A 147 -24.94 -1.31 21.63
C ILE A 147 -24.46 -0.05 22.33
#